data_AF-A0A384A7F3-F1
#
_entry.id   AF-A0A384A7F3-F1
#
_cell.length_a   1.000
_cell.length_b   1.000
_cell.length_c   1.000
_cell.angle_alpha   90.00
_cell.angle_beta   90.00
_cell.angle_gamma   90.00
#
_symmetry.space_group_name_H-M   'P 1'
#
loop_
_entity.id
_entity.type
_entity.pdbx_description
1 polymer ?
#
loop_
_entity_poly.entity_id
_entity_poly.type
_entity_poly.pdbx_seq_one_letter_code
_entity_poly.pdbx_strand_id
1 'polypeptide(L)'
;MRDPLTDCSYNKVYKNLKEFSQNGEDFCKQITSILQQRANLEISYAKGLQKLATKLSKTLQSTKKNCLVSAWAWVSEGMKSAADLHQKLGKAIELEAVKPTHQVLSAHEKKRKSLDNEVEKTANLVISNWNHQIKAKKKLMVSTKKHEALFHLVESSKQITTEKEKQKLLNKLKKSTEKLSKEDENYYQKNMASCSARLKWENTLENCFQSNLELEKERIQLLCNNLNQYSQHISVFGQTLTTCHTQIHCAISKIDVENDIQALVEETAVLSTENKSEFLLTDYFDSLSKAHLSTNIQGPRFSPSYQEEDPKNAMSKERQASSIKSKLLRLQKDIEKASRDQEGLERMLKAYSSHSSFSDTESQKSTAALMDENNLKLNLLQANAYKLSSVLAELEQRPQPNHVCSNSIFKWKERLQTHSSVKISRPFLTKRLENVVSRSSSGGQRIPSSSSTGDIVTIHKKKDEGWWFGSLKGKKGHFPAAYVEELPSTAGATTSQA
;
A
#
# COMPACT_ATOMS: atom_id res chain seq x y z
N MET A 1 53.72 42.73 -30.97
CA MET A 1 54.76 41.74 -31.36
C MET A 1 54.03 40.41 -31.55
N ARG A 2 54.37 39.60 -32.57
CA ARG A 2 53.73 38.28 -32.77
C ARG A 2 53.92 37.44 -31.50
N ASP A 3 52.84 36.85 -31.00
CA ASP A 3 52.90 35.90 -29.89
C ASP A 3 53.50 34.57 -30.39
N PRO A 4 54.62 34.09 -29.80
CA PRO A 4 55.28 32.86 -30.25
C PRO A 4 54.49 31.58 -29.94
N LEU A 5 53.36 31.68 -29.22
CA LEU A 5 52.56 30.53 -28.79
C LEU A 5 51.31 30.30 -29.64
N THR A 6 50.90 31.27 -30.46
CA THR A 6 49.58 31.30 -31.13
C THR A 6 49.41 30.16 -32.15
N ASP A 7 50.46 29.82 -32.90
CA ASP A 7 50.42 28.80 -33.96
C ASP A 7 50.93 27.42 -33.49
N CYS A 8 51.08 27.21 -32.19
CA CYS A 8 51.58 25.94 -31.65
C CYS A 8 50.48 24.87 -31.63
N SER A 9 50.65 23.80 -32.42
CA SER A 9 49.72 22.67 -32.46
C SER A 9 49.50 22.00 -31.10
N TYR A 10 50.57 21.79 -30.32
CA TYR A 10 50.48 21.19 -28.97
C TYR A 10 49.60 22.03 -28.03
N ASN A 11 49.75 23.36 -28.08
CA ASN A 11 48.95 24.28 -27.27
C ASN A 11 47.48 24.26 -27.67
N LYS A 12 47.18 24.17 -28.97
CA LYS A 12 45.82 24.04 -29.48
C LYS A 12 45.17 22.73 -29.02
N VAL A 13 45.90 21.61 -29.15
CA VAL A 13 45.43 20.28 -28.72
C VAL A 13 45.17 20.25 -27.20
N TYR A 14 46.07 20.80 -26.39
CA TYR A 14 45.89 20.92 -24.94
C TYR A 14 44.64 21.72 -24.57
N LYS A 15 44.42 22.88 -25.21
CA LYS A 15 43.23 23.71 -24.97
C LYS A 15 41.93 22.99 -25.34
N ASN A 16 41.91 22.30 -26.48
CA ASN A 16 40.74 21.52 -26.89
C ASN A 16 40.40 20.41 -25.89
N LEU A 17 41.41 19.68 -25.39
CA LEU A 17 41.18 18.65 -24.36
C LEU A 17 40.65 19.27 -23.06
N LYS A 18 41.16 20.43 -22.65
CA LYS A 18 40.69 21.13 -21.45
C LYS A 18 39.22 21.54 -21.56
N GLU A 19 38.81 22.07 -22.71
CA GLU A 19 37.41 22.43 -22.99
C GLU A 19 36.51 21.18 -22.96
N PHE A 20 36.96 20.09 -23.59
CA PHE A 20 36.24 18.82 -23.55
C PHE A 20 36.08 18.29 -22.11
N SER A 21 37.17 18.30 -21.33
CA SER A 21 37.17 17.86 -19.93
C SER A 21 36.24 18.72 -19.06
N GLN A 22 36.18 20.03 -19.30
CA GLN A 22 35.26 20.92 -18.57
C GLN A 22 33.80 20.57 -18.83
N ASN A 23 33.43 20.33 -20.09
CA ASN A 23 32.09 19.90 -20.45
C ASN A 23 31.74 18.55 -19.78
N GLY A 24 32.70 17.61 -19.74
CA GLY A 24 32.54 16.33 -19.05
C GLY A 24 32.34 16.46 -17.54
N GLU A 25 33.05 17.38 -16.89
CA GLU A 25 32.88 17.69 -15.48
C GLU A 25 31.49 18.27 -15.19
N ASP A 26 31.04 19.23 -16.00
CA ASP A 26 29.73 19.88 -15.82
C ASP A 26 28.58 18.89 -16.01
N PHE A 27 28.71 17.98 -16.98
CA PHE A 27 27.79 16.85 -17.11
C PHE A 27 27.79 15.97 -15.85
N CYS A 28 28.97 15.63 -15.32
CA CYS A 28 29.10 14.81 -14.12
C CYS A 28 28.44 15.47 -12.89
N LYS A 29 28.61 16.79 -12.72
CA LYS A 29 27.94 17.58 -11.66
C LYS A 29 26.42 17.53 -11.80
N GLN A 30 25.90 17.68 -13.02
CA GLN A 30 24.46 17.60 -13.27
C GLN A 30 23.90 16.22 -12.93
N ILE A 31 24.54 15.14 -13.39
CA ILE A 31 24.14 13.77 -13.05
C ILE A 31 24.18 13.55 -11.54
N THR A 32 25.22 14.03 -10.86
CA THR A 32 25.35 13.91 -9.40
C THR A 32 24.21 14.62 -8.66
N SER A 33 23.84 15.83 -9.11
CA SER A 33 22.69 16.57 -8.58
C SER A 33 21.38 15.81 -8.78
N ILE A 34 21.16 15.24 -9.96
CA ILE A 34 19.98 14.42 -10.26
C ILE A 34 19.92 13.18 -9.36
N LEU A 35 21.05 12.47 -9.19
CA LEU A 35 21.12 11.30 -8.31
C LEU A 35 20.87 11.66 -6.84
N GLN A 36 21.38 12.80 -6.37
CA GLN A 36 21.08 13.29 -5.02
C GLN A 36 19.59 13.60 -4.83
N GLN A 37 18.95 14.25 -5.80
CA GLN A 37 17.51 14.49 -5.76
C GLN A 37 16.73 13.17 -5.78
N ARG A 38 17.15 12.22 -6.61
CA ARG A 38 16.56 10.88 -6.65
C ARG A 38 16.66 10.19 -5.28
N ALA A 39 17.83 10.18 -4.65
CA ALA A 39 18.01 9.60 -3.33
C ALA A 39 17.09 10.23 -2.26
N ASN A 40 16.97 11.57 -2.28
CA ASN A 40 16.10 12.30 -1.37
C ASN A 40 14.62 11.91 -1.53
N LEU A 41 14.17 11.70 -2.76
CA LEU A 41 12.81 11.24 -3.06
C LEU A 41 12.58 9.82 -2.50
N GLU A 42 13.52 8.90 -2.71
CA GLU A 42 13.42 7.53 -2.20
C GLU A 42 13.33 7.50 -0.66
N ILE A 43 14.19 8.27 0.02
CA ILE A 43 14.20 8.39 1.48
C ILE A 43 12.89 9.01 2.00
N SER A 44 12.35 9.99 1.28
CA SER A 44 11.10 10.64 1.67
C SER A 44 9.89 9.72 1.50
N TYR A 45 9.85 8.97 0.38
CA TYR A 45 8.82 7.98 0.11
C TYR A 45 8.85 6.86 1.17
N ALA A 46 10.04 6.33 1.48
CA ALA A 46 10.24 5.35 2.53
C ALA A 46 9.64 5.79 3.88
N LYS A 47 9.92 7.03 4.31
CA LYS A 47 9.36 7.59 5.56
C LYS A 47 7.83 7.66 5.53
N GLY A 48 7.25 8.05 4.39
CA GLY A 48 5.79 8.07 4.21
C GLY A 48 5.19 6.68 4.34
N LEU A 49 5.77 5.71 3.64
CA LEU A 49 5.29 4.33 3.61
C LEU A 49 5.44 3.65 4.98
N GLN A 50 6.54 3.87 5.69
CA GLN A 50 6.74 3.38 7.05
C GLN A 50 5.68 3.90 8.03
N LYS A 51 5.29 5.18 7.91
CA LYS A 51 4.21 5.77 8.74
C LYS A 51 2.87 5.10 8.48
N LEU A 52 2.52 4.89 7.22
CA LEU A 52 1.28 4.20 6.83
C LEU A 52 1.27 2.75 7.31
N ALA A 53 2.37 2.02 7.11
CA ALA A 53 2.53 0.66 7.58
C ALA A 53 2.33 0.56 9.10
N THR A 54 2.94 1.47 9.85
CA THR A 54 2.81 1.53 11.32
C THR A 54 1.36 1.83 11.75
N LYS A 55 0.67 2.73 11.06
CA LYS A 55 -0.74 3.05 11.32
C LYS A 55 -1.63 1.82 11.11
N LEU A 56 -1.46 1.12 9.98
CA LEU A 56 -2.21 -0.10 9.69
C LEU A 56 -1.91 -1.21 10.70
N SER A 57 -0.62 -1.46 11.03
CA SER A 57 -0.22 -2.42 12.05
C SER A 57 -0.93 -2.17 13.39
N LYS A 58 -1.03 -0.90 13.84
CA LYS A 58 -1.73 -0.54 15.09
C LYS A 58 -3.23 -0.82 15.02
N THR A 59 -3.90 -0.47 13.91
CA THR A 59 -5.32 -0.78 13.72
C THR A 59 -5.59 -2.29 13.74
N LEU A 60 -4.69 -3.09 13.18
CA LEU A 60 -4.82 -4.55 13.18
C LEU A 60 -4.58 -5.15 14.58
N GLN A 61 -3.69 -4.58 15.39
CA GLN A 61 -3.46 -5.02 16.77
C GLN A 61 -4.66 -4.82 17.69
N SER A 62 -5.44 -3.76 17.49
CA SER A 62 -6.68 -3.53 18.25
C SER A 62 -7.87 -4.35 17.75
N THR A 63 -7.74 -4.98 16.57
CA THR A 63 -8.80 -5.79 15.97
C THR A 63 -8.66 -7.24 16.39
N LYS A 64 -9.77 -7.91 16.67
CA LYS A 64 -9.78 -9.34 16.97
C LYS A 64 -9.14 -10.13 15.82
N LYS A 65 -8.26 -11.07 16.15
CA LYS A 65 -7.56 -11.89 15.15
C LYS A 65 -8.54 -12.79 14.41
N ASN A 66 -8.46 -12.76 13.09
CA ASN A 66 -9.16 -13.64 12.17
C ASN A 66 -8.35 -13.76 10.86
N CYS A 67 -8.82 -14.54 9.89
CA CYS A 67 -8.07 -14.76 8.66
C CYS A 67 -7.94 -13.47 7.82
N LEU A 68 -8.97 -12.62 7.82
CA LEU A 68 -8.96 -11.33 7.12
C LEU A 68 -7.92 -10.36 7.71
N VAL A 69 -7.88 -10.20 9.03
CA VAL A 69 -6.90 -9.38 9.75
C VAL A 69 -5.49 -9.91 9.52
N SER A 70 -5.32 -11.23 9.45
CA SER A 70 -4.05 -11.86 9.14
C SER A 70 -3.59 -11.54 7.71
N ALA A 71 -4.50 -11.52 6.72
CA ALA A 71 -4.18 -11.12 5.36
C ALA A 71 -3.80 -9.62 5.26
N TRP A 72 -4.53 -8.74 5.95
CA TRP A 72 -4.17 -7.32 6.03
C TRP A 72 -2.84 -7.06 6.75
N ALA A 73 -2.43 -7.94 7.67
CA ALA A 73 -1.12 -7.84 8.30
C ALA A 73 0.02 -7.99 7.28
N TRP A 74 -0.14 -8.84 6.27
CA TRP A 74 0.83 -8.96 5.16
C TRP A 74 0.91 -7.70 4.29
N VAL A 75 -0.19 -6.97 4.12
CA VAL A 75 -0.15 -5.65 3.45
C VAL A 75 0.69 -4.67 4.25
N SER A 76 0.50 -4.62 5.57
CA SER A 76 1.31 -3.79 6.45
C SER A 76 2.79 -4.16 6.40
N GLU A 77 3.12 -5.45 6.41
CA GLU A 77 4.50 -5.93 6.32
C GLU A 77 5.14 -5.67 4.96
N GLY A 78 4.37 -5.81 3.87
CA GLY A 78 4.80 -5.43 2.53
C GLY A 78 5.14 -3.94 2.43
N MET A 79 4.34 -3.06 3.05
CA MET A 79 4.65 -1.63 3.12
C MET A 79 5.94 -1.35 3.91
N LYS A 80 6.19 -2.04 5.04
CA LYS A 80 7.46 -1.89 5.79
C LYS A 80 8.65 -2.35 4.97
N SER A 81 8.53 -3.51 4.32
CA SER A 81 9.59 -4.07 3.48
C SER A 81 9.92 -3.15 2.30
N ALA A 82 8.89 -2.62 1.62
CA ALA A 82 9.08 -1.62 0.57
C ALA A 82 9.71 -0.32 1.12
N ALA A 83 9.29 0.15 2.31
CA ALA A 83 9.88 1.34 2.92
C ALA A 83 11.38 1.17 3.21
N ASP A 84 11.78 0.05 3.80
CA ASP A 84 13.18 -0.29 4.04
C ASP A 84 13.97 -0.36 2.73
N LEU A 85 13.39 -0.97 1.69
CA LEU A 85 14.00 -1.08 0.38
C LEU A 85 14.23 0.29 -0.28
N HIS A 86 13.24 1.18 -0.28
CA HIS A 86 13.38 2.55 -0.75
C HIS A 86 14.44 3.32 0.07
N GLN A 87 14.47 3.12 1.39
CA GLN A 87 15.48 3.74 2.24
C GLN A 87 16.90 3.23 1.91
N LYS A 88 17.06 1.93 1.67
CA LYS A 88 18.33 1.32 1.24
C LYS A 88 18.77 1.83 -0.12
N LEU A 89 17.87 1.89 -1.11
CA LEU A 89 18.17 2.42 -2.44
C LEU A 89 18.63 3.88 -2.36
N GLY A 90 17.91 4.74 -1.64
CA GLY A 90 18.29 6.13 -1.47
C GLY A 90 19.67 6.29 -0.83
N LYS A 91 19.94 5.55 0.25
CA LYS A 91 21.26 5.55 0.90
C LYS A 91 22.36 5.00 0.01
N ALA A 92 22.10 3.93 -0.75
CA ALA A 92 23.08 3.35 -1.66
C ALA A 92 23.47 4.36 -2.75
N ILE A 93 22.50 5.07 -3.35
CA ILE A 93 22.78 6.13 -4.33
C ILE A 93 23.65 7.24 -3.70
N GLU A 94 23.37 7.68 -2.47
CA GLU A 94 24.18 8.69 -1.79
C GLU A 94 25.61 8.21 -1.50
N LEU A 95 25.75 7.00 -0.97
CA LEU A 95 27.02 6.47 -0.48
C LEU A 95 27.93 5.96 -1.59
N GLU A 96 27.36 5.34 -2.63
CA GLU A 96 28.11 4.63 -3.66
C GLU A 96 28.28 5.46 -4.93
N ALA A 97 27.34 6.36 -5.25
CA ALA A 97 27.45 7.22 -6.44
C ALA A 97 27.76 8.68 -6.10
N VAL A 98 26.96 9.34 -5.26
CA VAL A 98 27.08 10.80 -5.03
C VAL A 98 28.37 11.16 -4.29
N LYS A 99 28.65 10.52 -3.15
CA LYS A 99 29.85 10.83 -2.35
C LYS A 99 31.16 10.56 -3.11
N PRO A 100 31.37 9.40 -3.75
CA PRO A 100 32.59 9.14 -4.50
C PRO A 100 32.76 10.12 -5.67
N THR A 101 31.66 10.47 -6.35
CA THR A 101 31.73 11.43 -7.46
C THR A 101 32.19 12.80 -7.00
N HIS A 102 31.67 13.34 -5.89
CA HIS A 102 32.17 14.60 -5.35
C HIS A 102 33.65 14.54 -4.95
N GLN A 103 34.10 13.43 -4.38
CA GLN A 103 35.50 13.25 -3.98
C GLN A 103 36.44 13.25 -5.20
N VAL A 104 36.10 12.48 -6.24
CA VAL A 104 36.88 12.41 -7.48
C VAL A 104 36.92 13.76 -8.19
N LEU A 105 35.77 14.44 -8.34
CA LEU A 105 35.73 15.76 -8.97
C LEU A 105 36.57 16.81 -8.21
N SER A 106 36.55 16.78 -6.88
CA SER A 106 37.39 17.66 -6.06
C SER A 106 38.89 17.38 -6.25
N ALA A 107 39.28 16.10 -6.36
CA ALA A 107 40.66 15.71 -6.60
C ALA A 107 41.12 16.12 -8.01
N HIS A 108 40.28 15.89 -9.02
CA HIS A 108 40.52 16.27 -10.42
C HIS A 108 40.72 17.79 -10.57
N GLU A 109 39.87 18.59 -9.91
CA GLU A 109 39.99 20.05 -9.91
C GLU A 109 41.34 20.54 -9.35
N LYS A 110 41.79 19.95 -8.24
CA LYS A 110 43.11 20.27 -7.66
C LYS A 110 44.24 19.90 -8.61
N LYS A 111 44.16 18.73 -9.24
CA LYS A 111 45.19 18.25 -10.17
C LYS A 111 45.26 19.13 -11.42
N ARG A 112 44.13 19.48 -12.02
CA ARG A 112 44.07 20.37 -13.20
C ARG A 112 44.67 21.75 -12.92
N LYS A 113 44.36 22.36 -11.76
CA LYS A 113 44.99 23.63 -11.35
C LYS A 113 46.51 23.54 -11.29
N SER A 114 47.04 22.46 -10.74
CA SER A 114 48.50 22.24 -10.70
C SER A 114 49.09 22.17 -12.10
N LEU A 115 48.46 21.43 -13.02
CA LEU A 115 48.91 21.28 -14.40
C LEU A 115 48.86 22.63 -15.16
N ASP A 116 47.77 23.38 -15.02
CA ASP A 116 47.61 24.70 -15.63
C ASP A 116 48.71 25.67 -15.19
N ASN A 117 49.04 25.69 -13.89
CA ASN A 117 50.11 26.54 -13.36
C ASN A 117 51.49 26.17 -13.96
N GLU A 118 51.76 24.88 -14.20
CA GLU A 118 53.00 24.42 -14.82
C GLU A 118 53.09 24.85 -16.29
N VAL A 119 52.00 24.72 -17.03
CA VAL A 119 51.90 25.18 -18.43
C VAL A 119 52.08 26.69 -18.51
N GLU A 120 51.42 27.46 -17.63
CA GLU A 120 51.54 28.92 -17.61
C GLU A 120 52.97 29.37 -17.29
N LYS A 121 53.60 28.75 -16.27
CA LYS A 121 54.98 29.06 -15.88
C LYS A 121 55.96 28.83 -17.02
N THR A 122 55.82 27.72 -17.75
CA THR A 122 56.71 27.37 -18.87
C THR A 122 56.41 28.20 -20.12
N ALA A 123 55.15 28.52 -20.40
CA ALA A 123 54.75 29.45 -21.45
C ALA A 123 55.34 30.86 -21.27
N ASN A 124 55.27 31.39 -20.03
CA ASN A 124 55.84 32.69 -19.69
C ASN A 124 57.36 32.73 -19.90
N LEU A 125 58.07 31.62 -19.66
CA LEU A 125 59.49 31.51 -19.94
C LEU A 125 59.79 31.58 -21.45
N VAL A 126 58.98 30.94 -22.29
CA VAL A 126 59.10 31.03 -23.76
C VAL A 126 58.91 32.47 -24.24
N ILE A 127 57.87 33.16 -23.75
CA ILE A 127 57.60 34.57 -24.11
C ILE A 127 58.76 35.48 -23.67
N SER A 128 59.28 35.29 -22.47
CA SER A 128 60.43 36.06 -21.95
C SER A 128 61.68 35.86 -22.82
N ASN A 129 62.02 34.61 -23.15
CA ASN A 129 63.16 34.30 -24.00
C ASN A 129 63.00 34.82 -25.43
N TRP A 130 61.82 34.72 -26.02
CA TRP A 130 61.50 35.30 -27.32
C TRP A 130 61.77 36.81 -27.36
N ASN A 131 61.34 37.54 -26.34
CA ASN A 131 61.60 38.98 -26.22
C ASN A 131 63.10 39.30 -26.09
N HIS A 132 63.85 38.50 -25.34
CA HIS A 132 65.31 38.63 -25.23
C HIS A 132 66.02 38.34 -26.55
N GLN A 133 65.59 37.31 -27.27
CA GLN A 133 66.12 36.92 -28.58
C GLN A 133 65.94 38.05 -29.60
N ILE A 134 64.74 38.66 -29.67
CA ILE A 134 64.47 39.80 -30.55
C ILE A 134 65.35 41.01 -30.20
N LYS A 135 65.51 41.32 -28.90
CA LYS A 135 66.37 42.42 -28.43
C LYS A 135 67.83 42.18 -28.83
N ALA A 136 68.35 40.97 -28.61
CA ALA A 136 69.71 40.59 -28.99
C ALA A 136 69.92 40.67 -30.51
N LYS A 137 68.98 40.16 -31.31
CA LYS A 137 69.01 40.25 -32.79
C LYS A 137 69.08 41.69 -33.28
N LYS A 138 68.24 42.58 -32.73
CA LYS A 138 68.24 44.00 -33.09
C LYS A 138 69.58 44.67 -32.75
N LYS A 139 70.16 44.35 -31.59
CA LYS A 139 71.44 44.90 -31.15
C LYS A 139 72.61 44.41 -32.01
N LEU A 140 72.60 43.13 -32.38
CA LEU A 140 73.54 42.55 -33.33
C LEU A 140 73.45 43.27 -34.68
N MET A 141 72.24 43.38 -35.25
CA MET A 141 72.01 44.07 -36.54
C MET A 141 72.53 45.52 -36.55
N VAL A 142 72.29 46.28 -35.48
CA VAL A 142 72.81 47.66 -35.38
C VAL A 142 74.33 47.68 -35.31
N SER A 143 74.95 46.72 -34.60
CA SER A 143 76.40 46.61 -34.50
C SER A 143 77.03 46.20 -35.83
N THR A 144 76.42 45.25 -36.55
CA THR A 144 76.82 44.85 -37.91
C THR A 144 76.78 46.04 -38.87
N LYS A 145 75.69 46.80 -38.92
CA LYS A 145 75.58 47.99 -39.79
C LYS A 145 76.66 49.02 -39.52
N LYS A 146 76.98 49.26 -38.24
CA LYS A 146 78.06 50.18 -37.85
C LYS A 146 79.44 49.63 -38.23
N HIS A 147 79.64 48.31 -38.11
CA HIS A 147 80.87 47.66 -38.53
C HIS A 147 81.11 47.81 -40.03
N GLU A 148 80.10 47.54 -40.86
CA GLU A 148 80.27 47.61 -42.32
C GLU A 148 80.48 49.04 -42.82
N ALA A 149 79.81 50.01 -42.22
CA ALA A 149 80.09 51.42 -42.52
C ALA A 149 81.55 51.80 -42.18
N LEU A 150 82.09 51.32 -41.05
CA LEU A 150 83.49 51.53 -40.69
C LEU A 150 84.45 50.76 -41.59
N PHE A 151 84.11 49.54 -42.00
CA PHE A 151 84.89 48.72 -42.92
C PHE A 151 85.02 49.40 -44.29
N HIS A 152 83.91 49.85 -44.88
CA HIS A 152 83.92 50.59 -46.15
C HIS A 152 84.69 51.91 -46.07
N LEU A 153 84.61 52.62 -44.94
CA LEU A 153 85.39 53.84 -44.72
C LEU A 153 86.91 53.52 -44.70
N VAL A 154 87.31 52.46 -43.99
CA VAL A 154 88.70 52.00 -43.96
C VAL A 154 89.16 51.62 -45.37
N GLU A 155 88.33 50.89 -46.12
CA GLU A 155 88.65 50.42 -47.47
C GLU A 155 88.82 51.57 -48.48
N SER A 156 87.91 52.55 -48.47
CA SER A 156 88.01 53.73 -49.34
C SER A 156 89.17 54.66 -48.96
N SER A 157 89.59 54.67 -47.69
CA SER A 157 90.73 55.48 -47.22
C SER A 157 92.13 54.94 -47.55
N LYS A 158 92.24 53.72 -48.10
CA LYS A 158 93.51 53.01 -48.34
C LYS A 158 94.50 53.75 -49.26
N GLN A 159 94.04 54.70 -50.09
CA GLN A 159 94.87 55.41 -51.07
C GLN A 159 95.19 56.88 -50.70
N ILE A 160 94.57 57.47 -49.66
CA ILE A 160 94.54 58.95 -49.48
C ILE A 160 94.95 59.43 -48.06
N THR A 161 95.17 58.55 -47.08
CA THR A 161 95.34 58.94 -45.66
C THR A 161 96.75 58.81 -45.10
N THR A 162 97.08 59.61 -44.08
CA THR A 162 98.37 59.54 -43.38
C THR A 162 98.49 58.24 -42.56
N GLU A 163 99.71 57.71 -42.38
CA GLU A 163 99.92 56.43 -41.68
C GLU A 163 99.34 56.41 -40.25
N LYS A 164 99.39 57.56 -39.55
CA LYS A 164 98.81 57.72 -38.21
C LYS A 164 97.27 57.64 -38.21
N GLU A 165 96.61 58.19 -39.23
CA GLU A 165 95.15 58.14 -39.38
C GLU A 165 94.67 56.75 -39.80
N LYS A 166 95.42 56.10 -40.70
CA LYS A 166 95.21 54.71 -41.07
C LYS A 166 95.28 53.78 -39.86
N GLN A 167 96.30 53.91 -39.01
CA GLN A 167 96.41 53.12 -37.78
C GLN A 167 95.23 53.38 -36.82
N LYS A 168 94.75 54.62 -36.71
CA LYS A 168 93.58 54.97 -35.88
C LYS A 168 92.29 54.32 -36.41
N LEU A 169 92.09 54.29 -37.72
CA LEU A 169 90.93 53.64 -38.35
C LEU A 169 90.98 52.12 -38.20
N LEU A 170 92.16 51.49 -38.38
CA LEU A 170 92.35 50.07 -38.15
C LEU A 170 92.08 49.67 -36.68
N ASN A 171 92.53 50.49 -35.72
CA ASN A 171 92.23 50.26 -34.30
C ASN A 171 90.72 50.36 -33.98
N LYS A 172 90.00 51.29 -34.63
CA LYS A 172 88.53 51.38 -34.52
C LYS A 172 87.84 50.17 -35.14
N LEU A 173 88.32 49.70 -36.29
CA LEU A 173 87.80 48.52 -36.96
C LEU A 173 87.97 47.28 -36.08
N LYS A 174 89.17 47.06 -35.52
CA LYS A 174 89.45 45.97 -34.58
C LYS A 174 88.48 45.95 -33.39
N LYS A 175 88.30 47.09 -32.72
CA LYS A 175 87.32 47.22 -31.60
C LYS A 175 85.88 46.94 -32.05
N SER A 176 85.53 47.32 -33.27
CA SER A 176 84.21 47.04 -33.85
C SER A 176 84.03 45.53 -34.11
N THR A 177 85.06 44.83 -34.61
CA THR A 177 85.05 43.38 -34.80
C THR A 177 84.90 42.63 -33.48
N GLU A 178 85.67 43.01 -32.45
CA GLU A 178 85.57 42.42 -31.10
C GLU A 178 84.18 42.61 -30.51
N LYS A 179 83.60 43.82 -30.64
CA LYS A 179 82.23 44.09 -30.22
C LYS A 179 81.22 43.25 -30.99
N LEU A 180 81.38 43.13 -32.31
CA LEU A 180 80.49 42.34 -33.15
C LEU A 180 80.50 40.87 -32.74
N SER A 181 81.69 40.27 -32.55
CA SER A 181 81.85 38.91 -32.06
C SER A 181 81.17 38.69 -30.70
N LYS A 182 81.28 39.64 -29.76
CA LYS A 182 80.61 39.56 -28.47
C LYS A 182 79.07 39.63 -28.57
N GLU A 183 78.54 40.50 -29.43
CA GLU A 183 77.08 40.58 -29.64
C GLU A 183 76.53 39.36 -30.39
N ASP A 184 77.32 38.78 -31.29
CA ASP A 184 76.98 37.55 -32.03
C ASP A 184 76.91 36.35 -31.09
N GLU A 185 77.96 36.15 -30.27
CA GLU A 185 77.97 35.10 -29.24
C GLU A 185 76.79 35.26 -28.27
N ASN A 186 76.50 36.48 -27.81
CA ASN A 186 75.33 36.73 -26.96
C ASN A 186 74.01 36.38 -27.68
N TYR A 187 73.85 36.70 -28.97
CA TYR A 187 72.67 36.32 -29.74
C TYR A 187 72.56 34.80 -29.91
N TYR A 188 73.67 34.10 -30.19
CA TYR A 188 73.75 32.65 -30.25
C TYR A 188 73.30 32.01 -28.93
N GLN A 189 73.84 32.46 -27.80
CA GLN A 189 73.44 31.97 -26.47
C GLN A 189 71.95 32.20 -26.18
N LYS A 190 71.38 33.35 -26.58
CA LYS A 190 69.93 33.60 -26.47
C LYS A 190 69.11 32.68 -27.37
N ASN A 191 69.58 32.33 -28.57
CA ASN A 191 68.91 31.36 -29.44
C ASN A 191 68.89 29.97 -28.82
N MET A 192 70.04 29.50 -28.30
CA MET A 192 70.13 28.19 -27.65
C MET A 192 69.22 28.09 -26.43
N ALA A 193 69.19 29.12 -25.59
CA ALA A 193 68.27 29.21 -24.44
C ALA A 193 66.79 29.23 -24.87
N SER A 194 66.47 29.91 -25.99
CA SER A 194 65.12 29.95 -26.56
C SER A 194 64.66 28.57 -27.04
N CYS A 195 65.52 27.84 -27.76
CA CYS A 195 65.26 26.46 -28.18
C CYS A 195 65.01 25.53 -26.98
N SER A 196 65.87 25.60 -25.96
CA SER A 196 65.71 24.80 -24.74
C SER A 196 64.41 25.12 -23.99
N ALA A 197 64.05 26.40 -23.86
CA ALA A 197 62.80 26.81 -23.22
C ALA A 197 61.57 26.35 -24.01
N ARG A 198 61.64 26.39 -25.35
CA ARG A 198 60.55 25.92 -26.22
C ARG A 198 60.31 24.42 -26.07
N LEU A 199 61.36 23.61 -26.16
CA LEU A 199 61.28 22.16 -25.98
C LEU A 199 60.73 21.80 -24.59
N LYS A 200 61.16 22.52 -23.55
CA LYS A 200 60.64 22.32 -22.19
C LYS A 200 59.13 22.57 -22.11
N TRP A 201 58.64 23.65 -22.72
CA TRP A 201 57.21 23.96 -22.75
C TRP A 201 56.41 22.92 -23.54
N GLU A 202 56.92 22.46 -24.67
CA GLU A 202 56.29 21.41 -25.48
C GLU A 202 56.19 20.09 -24.69
N ASN A 203 57.26 19.67 -24.01
CA ASN A 203 57.24 18.49 -23.14
C ASN A 203 56.26 18.67 -21.96
N THR A 204 56.18 19.87 -21.37
CA THR A 204 55.19 20.16 -20.32
C THR A 204 53.75 20.04 -20.85
N LEU A 205 53.47 20.55 -22.05
CA LEU A 205 52.15 20.40 -22.69
C LEU A 205 51.78 18.93 -22.93
N GLU A 206 52.73 18.14 -23.45
CA GLU A 206 52.52 16.70 -23.67
C GLU A 206 52.21 15.96 -22.36
N ASN A 207 53.00 16.18 -21.31
CA ASN A 207 52.77 15.57 -20.00
C ASN A 207 51.44 15.99 -19.37
N CYS A 208 51.06 17.27 -19.51
CA CYS A 208 49.77 17.77 -19.03
C CYS A 208 48.61 17.21 -19.84
N PHE A 209 48.77 17.05 -21.15
CA PHE A 209 47.78 16.42 -22.01
C PHE A 209 47.53 14.97 -21.58
N GLN A 210 48.59 14.17 -21.42
CA GLN A 210 48.46 12.78 -20.98
C GLN A 210 47.82 12.69 -19.58
N SER A 211 48.22 13.58 -18.66
CA SER A 211 47.62 13.63 -17.33
C SER A 211 46.13 13.95 -17.38
N ASN A 212 45.69 14.92 -18.19
CA ASN A 212 44.26 15.22 -18.36
C ASN A 212 43.49 14.08 -19.02
N LEU A 213 44.11 13.36 -19.95
CA LEU A 213 43.50 12.20 -20.60
C LEU A 213 43.22 11.08 -19.59
N GLU A 214 44.14 10.81 -18.66
CA GLU A 214 43.92 9.83 -17.60
C GLU A 214 42.83 10.26 -16.61
N LEU A 215 42.76 11.55 -16.25
CA LEU A 215 41.66 12.08 -15.43
C LEU A 215 40.31 11.88 -16.13
N GLU A 216 40.25 12.14 -17.43
CA GLU A 216 39.03 11.97 -18.22
C GLU A 216 38.61 10.50 -18.31
N LYS A 217 39.57 9.59 -18.45
CA LYS A 217 39.34 8.14 -18.40
C LYS A 217 38.79 7.69 -17.04
N GLU A 218 39.37 8.18 -15.94
CA GLU A 218 38.89 7.90 -14.58
C GLU A 218 37.44 8.39 -14.39
N ARG A 219 37.14 9.61 -14.86
CA ARG A 219 35.79 10.20 -14.80
C ARG A 219 34.75 9.36 -15.56
N ILE A 220 35.09 8.93 -16.79
CA ILE A 220 34.21 8.07 -17.60
C ILE A 220 33.99 6.73 -16.91
N GLN A 221 35.07 6.10 -16.41
CA GLN A 221 34.97 4.82 -15.71
C GLN A 221 34.10 4.92 -14.45
N LEU A 222 34.24 6.00 -13.68
CA LEU A 222 33.40 6.28 -12.52
C LEU A 222 31.92 6.35 -12.91
N LEU A 223 31.57 7.10 -13.97
CA LEU A 223 30.19 7.21 -14.43
C LEU A 223 29.63 5.85 -14.90
N CYS A 224 30.42 5.05 -15.59
CA CYS A 224 30.05 3.69 -15.97
C CYS A 224 29.79 2.80 -14.75
N ASN A 225 30.67 2.87 -13.74
CA ASN A 225 30.52 2.12 -12.49
C ASN A 225 29.23 2.53 -11.74
N ASN A 226 28.97 3.84 -11.63
CA ASN A 226 27.76 4.36 -11.01
C ASN A 226 26.50 3.85 -11.73
N LEU A 227 26.50 3.83 -13.06
CA LEU A 227 25.36 3.35 -13.85
C LEU A 227 25.13 1.85 -13.65
N ASN A 228 26.19 1.06 -13.64
CA ASN A 228 26.12 -0.39 -13.39
C ASN A 228 25.57 -0.70 -12.00
N GLN A 229 26.10 -0.03 -10.96
CA GLN A 229 25.61 -0.18 -9.59
C GLN A 229 24.15 0.24 -9.48
N TYR A 230 23.78 1.38 -10.05
CA TYR A 230 22.40 1.83 -10.08
C TYR A 230 21.47 0.79 -10.73
N SER A 231 21.87 0.21 -11.87
CA SER A 231 21.09 -0.85 -12.51
C SER A 231 20.92 -2.08 -11.61
N GLN A 232 21.98 -2.51 -10.93
CA GLN A 232 21.93 -3.66 -10.01
C GLN A 232 20.98 -3.39 -8.84
N HIS A 233 21.05 -2.19 -8.25
CA HIS A 233 20.16 -1.78 -7.17
C HIS A 233 18.69 -1.80 -7.62
N ILE A 234 18.39 -1.30 -8.82
CA ILE A 234 17.02 -1.34 -9.39
C ILE A 234 16.54 -2.77 -9.66
N SER A 235 17.41 -3.67 -10.11
CA SER A 235 17.04 -5.09 -10.30
C SER A 235 16.68 -5.78 -8.98
N VAL A 236 17.52 -5.63 -7.95
CA VAL A 236 17.24 -6.18 -6.60
C VAL A 236 15.98 -5.57 -6.01
N PHE A 237 15.77 -4.27 -6.25
CA PHE A 237 14.59 -3.55 -5.83
C PHE A 237 13.31 -4.18 -6.43
N GLY A 238 13.29 -4.41 -7.75
CA GLY A 238 12.13 -5.02 -8.43
C GLY A 238 11.82 -6.45 -7.96
N GLN A 239 12.85 -7.26 -7.74
CA GLN A 239 12.68 -8.65 -7.27
C GLN A 239 12.08 -8.71 -5.87
N THR A 240 12.48 -7.80 -4.99
CA THR A 240 11.97 -7.72 -3.62
C THR A 240 10.51 -7.29 -3.60
N LEU A 241 10.12 -6.28 -4.39
CA LEU A 241 8.72 -5.87 -4.51
C LEU A 241 7.82 -6.99 -5.02
N THR A 242 8.30 -7.76 -6.00
CA THR A 242 7.60 -8.94 -6.52
C THR A 242 7.36 -9.96 -5.41
N THR A 243 8.37 -10.21 -4.57
CA THR A 243 8.26 -11.14 -3.43
C THR A 243 7.21 -10.67 -2.42
N CYS A 244 7.18 -9.38 -2.06
CA CYS A 244 6.17 -8.83 -1.16
C CYS A 244 4.75 -9.00 -1.74
N HIS A 245 4.58 -8.75 -3.04
CA HIS A 245 3.29 -8.95 -3.70
C HIS A 245 2.84 -10.42 -3.67
N THR A 246 3.74 -11.36 -3.95
CA THR A 246 3.43 -12.80 -3.87
C THR A 246 2.98 -13.23 -2.47
N GLN A 247 3.60 -12.70 -1.41
CA GLN A 247 3.20 -12.99 -0.03
C GLN A 247 1.77 -12.51 0.28
N ILE A 248 1.42 -11.30 -0.15
CA ILE A 248 0.05 -10.76 0.00
C ILE A 248 -0.94 -11.64 -0.75
N HIS A 249 -0.62 -12.03 -2.00
CA HIS A 249 -1.50 -12.88 -2.80
C HIS A 249 -1.73 -14.27 -2.17
N CYS A 250 -0.68 -14.85 -1.58
CA CYS A 250 -0.78 -16.11 -0.82
C CYS A 250 -1.62 -15.96 0.45
N ALA A 251 -1.57 -14.81 1.12
CA ALA A 251 -2.40 -14.55 2.28
C ALA A 251 -3.88 -14.41 1.89
N ILE A 252 -4.17 -13.74 0.77
CA ILE A 252 -5.53 -13.62 0.22
C ILE A 252 -6.12 -14.98 -0.11
N SER A 253 -5.35 -15.89 -0.72
CA SER A 253 -5.85 -17.23 -1.07
C SER A 253 -6.17 -18.11 0.14
N LYS A 254 -5.77 -17.70 1.36
CA LYS A 254 -6.06 -18.40 2.61
C LYS A 254 -7.25 -17.81 3.36
N ILE A 255 -7.90 -16.77 2.84
CA ILE A 255 -9.08 -16.19 3.46
C ILE A 255 -10.24 -17.16 3.32
N ASP A 256 -10.82 -17.54 4.47
CA ASP A 256 -11.99 -18.39 4.56
C ASP A 256 -13.03 -17.73 5.46
N VAL A 257 -14.08 -17.21 4.81
CA VAL A 257 -15.16 -16.48 5.48
C VAL A 257 -15.93 -17.39 6.43
N GLU A 258 -16.17 -18.65 6.05
CA GLU A 258 -17.00 -19.55 6.85
C GLU A 258 -16.26 -19.98 8.12
N ASN A 259 -14.94 -20.22 8.03
CA ASN A 259 -14.12 -20.47 9.21
C ASN A 259 -14.09 -19.26 10.16
N ASP A 260 -14.00 -18.03 9.64
CA ASP A 260 -14.03 -16.81 10.48
C ASP A 260 -15.40 -16.62 11.15
N ILE A 261 -16.50 -16.89 10.46
CA ILE A 261 -17.86 -16.84 11.03
C ILE A 261 -18.05 -17.92 12.08
N GLN A 262 -17.57 -19.14 11.82
CA GLN A 262 -17.63 -20.24 12.77
C GLN A 262 -16.87 -19.90 14.06
N ALA A 263 -15.64 -19.39 13.95
CA ALA A 263 -14.85 -18.94 15.11
C ALA A 263 -15.56 -17.81 15.88
N LEU A 264 -16.27 -16.91 15.20
CA LEU A 264 -17.07 -15.87 15.84
C LEU A 264 -18.25 -16.45 16.64
N VAL A 265 -18.98 -17.41 16.04
CA VAL A 265 -20.11 -18.09 16.68
C VAL A 265 -19.66 -18.88 17.90
N GLU A 266 -18.55 -19.62 17.81
CA GLU A 266 -18.00 -20.39 18.93
C GLU A 266 -17.65 -19.50 20.12
N GLU A 267 -16.96 -18.38 19.89
CA GLU A 267 -16.57 -17.48 20.97
C GLU A 267 -17.77 -16.78 21.62
N THR A 268 -18.81 -16.45 20.84
CA THR A 268 -20.05 -15.88 21.41
C THR A 268 -20.91 -16.93 22.11
N ALA A 269 -20.90 -18.18 21.65
CA ALA A 269 -21.67 -19.28 22.27
C ALA A 269 -21.10 -19.69 23.64
N VAL A 270 -19.77 -19.66 23.81
CA VAL A 270 -19.12 -19.99 25.10
C VAL A 270 -19.55 -19.04 26.24
N LEU A 271 -20.01 -17.82 25.92
CA LEU A 271 -20.50 -16.86 26.91
C LEU A 271 -21.93 -17.15 27.41
N SER A 272 -22.70 -18.00 26.74
CA SER A 272 -24.11 -18.30 27.09
C SER A 272 -24.26 -19.73 27.61
N THR A 273 -23.71 -20.04 28.79
CA THR A 273 -23.78 -21.39 29.39
C THR A 273 -25.12 -21.73 30.04
N GLU A 274 -26.04 -20.77 30.21
CA GLU A 274 -27.39 -21.03 30.73
C GLU A 274 -28.47 -20.68 29.70
N ASN A 275 -28.90 -21.68 28.95
CA ASN A 275 -30.06 -21.61 28.06
C ASN A 275 -31.40 -21.73 28.83
N LYS A 276 -31.50 -21.17 30.03
CA LYS A 276 -32.72 -21.15 30.83
C LYS A 276 -33.27 -19.73 30.88
N SER A 277 -34.49 -19.55 30.39
CA SER A 277 -35.21 -18.29 30.49
C SER A 277 -36.15 -18.34 31.68
N GLU A 278 -36.13 -17.30 32.51
CA GLU A 278 -37.03 -17.16 33.65
C GLU A 278 -38.29 -16.38 33.22
N PHE A 279 -39.45 -16.97 33.48
CA PHE A 279 -40.75 -16.38 33.16
C PHE A 279 -41.58 -16.22 34.43
N LEU A 280 -42.24 -15.07 34.58
CA LEU A 280 -43.19 -14.86 35.65
C LEU A 280 -44.44 -15.72 35.43
N LEU A 281 -44.85 -16.47 36.46
CA LEU A 281 -46.12 -17.18 36.48
C LEU A 281 -47.23 -16.20 36.88
N THR A 282 -48.01 -15.77 35.90
CA THR A 282 -49.10 -14.81 36.10
C THR A 282 -50.38 -15.51 36.55
N ASP A 283 -51.11 -14.86 37.46
CA ASP A 283 -52.34 -15.40 38.07
C ASP A 283 -53.58 -15.27 37.16
N TYR A 284 -53.41 -14.73 35.95
CA TYR A 284 -54.47 -14.45 34.99
C TYR A 284 -53.98 -14.69 33.55
N PHE A 285 -54.11 -15.92 33.05
CA PHE A 285 -54.03 -16.19 31.61
C PHE A 285 -55.43 -15.99 30.99
N ASP A 286 -55.85 -14.75 30.84
CA ASP A 286 -56.99 -14.44 29.99
C ASP A 286 -56.48 -14.20 28.57
N SER A 287 -56.65 -15.21 27.73
CA SER A 287 -56.51 -15.15 26.27
C SER A 287 -55.43 -14.20 25.71
N LEU A 288 -54.17 -14.63 25.76
CA LEU A 288 -53.09 -14.06 24.93
C LEU A 288 -53.34 -14.14 23.40
N SER A 289 -54.53 -14.54 22.95
CA SER A 289 -54.92 -14.54 21.54
C SER A 289 -55.59 -13.24 21.06
N LYS A 290 -55.71 -12.19 21.89
CA LYS A 290 -56.37 -10.92 21.50
C LYS A 290 -55.54 -9.65 21.70
N ALA A 291 -54.21 -9.76 21.84
CA ALA A 291 -53.33 -8.59 21.95
C ALA A 291 -52.68 -8.17 20.60
N HIS A 292 -53.29 -8.51 19.48
CA HIS A 292 -53.06 -7.82 18.20
C HIS A 292 -54.43 -7.45 17.62
N LEU A 293 -54.61 -6.15 17.35
CA LEU A 293 -55.80 -5.49 16.83
C LEU A 293 -56.97 -5.25 17.82
N SER A 294 -56.86 -4.20 18.64
CA SER A 294 -57.94 -3.21 18.78
C SER A 294 -57.49 -2.02 19.64
N THR A 295 -57.27 -0.88 18.99
CA THR A 295 -57.29 0.45 19.60
C THR A 295 -58.74 0.89 19.76
N ASN A 296 -59.34 0.70 20.94
CA ASN A 296 -60.25 1.69 21.55
C ASN A 296 -60.81 1.23 22.92
N ILE A 297 -60.63 2.14 23.89
CA ILE A 297 -61.51 2.55 24.99
C ILE A 297 -62.52 1.49 25.51
N GLN A 298 -62.13 0.80 26.58
CA GLN A 298 -62.78 0.84 27.91
C GLN A 298 -61.98 -0.10 28.82
N GLY A 299 -61.39 0.43 29.90
CA GLY A 299 -60.58 -0.37 30.83
C GLY A 299 -61.37 -1.55 31.39
N PRO A 300 -60.80 -2.78 31.43
CA PRO A 300 -61.44 -3.88 32.12
C PRO A 300 -61.50 -3.54 33.61
N ARG A 301 -62.72 -3.55 34.15
CA ARG A 301 -63.03 -3.45 35.58
C ARG A 301 -62.19 -4.50 36.33
N PHE A 302 -61.18 -4.05 37.06
CA PHE A 302 -60.37 -4.92 37.92
C PHE A 302 -61.29 -5.58 38.95
N SER A 303 -61.55 -6.87 38.76
CA SER A 303 -62.14 -7.72 39.80
C SER A 303 -61.03 -8.04 40.81
N PRO A 304 -61.27 -7.90 42.13
CA PRO A 304 -60.25 -8.12 43.17
C PRO A 304 -59.96 -9.62 43.31
N SER A 305 -59.19 -10.18 42.38
CA SER A 305 -58.71 -11.57 42.40
C SER A 305 -57.28 -11.71 42.93
N TYR A 306 -56.64 -10.58 43.29
CA TYR A 306 -55.23 -10.46 43.68
C TYR A 306 -54.86 -11.06 45.05
N GLN A 307 -55.77 -11.77 45.73
CA GLN A 307 -55.52 -12.33 47.07
C GLN A 307 -55.82 -13.82 47.20
N GLU A 308 -56.20 -14.52 46.12
CA GLU A 308 -56.68 -15.91 46.18
C GLU A 308 -55.61 -16.98 46.40
N GLU A 309 -54.33 -16.63 46.35
CA GLU A 309 -53.21 -17.57 46.58
C GLU A 309 -52.61 -17.49 47.99
N ASP A 310 -53.00 -16.51 48.81
CA ASP A 310 -52.49 -16.39 50.18
C ASP A 310 -53.27 -17.33 51.13
N PRO A 311 -52.60 -18.24 51.85
CA PRO A 311 -53.26 -19.05 52.89
C PRO A 311 -53.85 -18.23 54.05
N LYS A 312 -53.55 -16.92 54.12
CA LYS A 312 -54.12 -15.95 55.07
C LYS A 312 -55.17 -15.02 54.46
N ASN A 313 -55.83 -15.42 53.37
CA ASN A 313 -56.89 -14.64 52.74
C ASN A 313 -58.15 -14.52 53.63
N ALA A 314 -58.84 -13.38 53.57
CA ALA A 314 -60.09 -13.10 54.27
C ALA A 314 -61.32 -13.88 53.72
N MET A 315 -61.17 -14.59 52.60
CA MET A 315 -62.21 -15.42 52.00
C MET A 315 -62.34 -16.81 52.68
N SER A 316 -63.55 -17.37 52.71
CA SER A 316 -63.75 -18.74 53.19
C SER A 316 -63.00 -19.75 52.30
N LYS A 317 -62.40 -20.78 52.90
CA LYS A 317 -61.64 -21.83 52.20
C LYS A 317 -62.45 -22.47 51.07
N GLU A 318 -63.77 -22.61 51.24
CA GLU A 318 -64.69 -23.18 50.26
C GLU A 318 -64.89 -22.29 49.02
N ARG A 319 -64.95 -20.96 49.21
CA ARG A 319 -65.04 -19.99 48.11
C ARG A 319 -63.72 -19.90 47.34
N GLN A 320 -62.60 -19.95 48.06
CA GLN A 320 -61.25 -19.97 47.48
C GLN A 320 -61.02 -21.24 46.65
N ALA A 321 -61.37 -22.42 47.19
CA ALA A 321 -61.29 -23.68 46.46
C ALA A 321 -62.18 -23.71 45.21
N SER A 322 -63.39 -23.16 45.28
CA SER A 322 -64.31 -23.07 44.13
C SER A 322 -63.77 -22.15 43.02
N SER A 323 -63.18 -21.01 43.39
CA SER A 323 -62.54 -20.09 42.44
C SER A 323 -61.33 -20.73 41.74
N ILE A 324 -60.46 -21.40 42.52
CA ILE A 324 -59.28 -22.11 41.99
C ILE A 324 -59.70 -23.24 41.05
N LYS A 325 -60.75 -24.02 41.39
CA LYS A 325 -61.28 -25.07 40.50
C LYS A 325 -61.77 -24.52 39.16
N SER A 326 -62.43 -23.37 39.15
CA SER A 326 -62.87 -22.69 37.92
C SER A 326 -61.67 -22.27 37.05
N LYS A 327 -60.64 -21.69 37.66
CA LYS A 327 -59.38 -21.31 36.97
C LYS A 327 -58.64 -22.54 36.42
N LEU A 328 -58.56 -23.63 37.18
CA LEU A 328 -57.97 -24.89 36.72
C LEU A 328 -58.72 -25.48 35.54
N LEU A 329 -60.07 -25.46 35.55
CA LEU A 329 -60.87 -25.94 34.41
C LEU A 329 -60.59 -25.11 33.15
N ARG A 330 -60.41 -23.80 33.29
CA ARG A 330 -60.05 -22.90 32.19
C ARG A 330 -58.66 -23.23 31.65
N LEU A 331 -57.66 -23.34 32.53
CA LEU A 331 -56.28 -23.70 32.15
C LEU A 331 -56.24 -25.07 31.46
N GLN A 332 -57.03 -26.04 31.92
CA GLN A 332 -57.10 -27.37 31.31
C GLN A 332 -57.58 -27.28 29.84
N LYS A 333 -58.60 -26.47 29.55
CA LYS A 333 -59.07 -26.23 28.17
C LYS A 333 -57.99 -25.57 27.30
N ASP A 334 -57.26 -24.61 27.86
CA ASP A 334 -56.18 -23.92 27.15
C ASP A 334 -54.98 -24.86 26.89
N ILE A 335 -54.65 -25.74 27.85
CA ILE A 335 -53.64 -26.79 27.71
C ILE A 335 -54.04 -27.77 26.61
N GLU A 336 -55.28 -28.25 26.60
CA GLU A 336 -55.78 -29.16 25.56
C GLU A 336 -55.73 -28.50 24.18
N LYS A 337 -56.09 -27.21 24.07
CA LYS A 337 -55.98 -26.47 22.82
C LYS A 337 -54.52 -26.38 22.37
N ALA A 338 -53.62 -25.96 23.25
CA ALA A 338 -52.19 -25.85 22.93
C ALA A 338 -51.58 -27.21 22.56
N SER A 339 -52.00 -28.30 23.20
CA SER A 339 -51.58 -29.66 22.87
C SER A 339 -52.02 -30.07 21.46
N ARG A 340 -53.27 -29.76 21.06
CA ARG A 340 -53.74 -30.02 19.68
C ARG A 340 -52.99 -29.19 18.65
N ASP A 341 -52.75 -27.91 18.96
CA ASP A 341 -51.96 -27.01 18.11
C ASP A 341 -50.53 -27.57 17.94
N GLN A 342 -49.94 -28.14 19.00
CA GLN A 342 -48.61 -28.77 18.98
C GLN A 342 -48.58 -29.97 18.04
N GLU A 343 -49.51 -30.92 18.19
CA GLU A 343 -49.59 -32.09 17.33
C GLU A 343 -49.79 -31.70 15.85
N GLY A 344 -50.59 -30.66 15.58
CA GLY A 344 -50.79 -30.13 14.23
C GLY A 344 -49.48 -29.67 13.59
N LEU A 345 -48.72 -28.85 14.33
CA LEU A 345 -47.42 -28.34 13.89
C LEU A 345 -46.39 -29.46 13.73
N GLU A 346 -46.43 -30.49 14.57
CA GLU A 346 -45.51 -31.64 14.51
C GLU A 346 -45.74 -32.45 13.23
N ARG A 347 -47.01 -32.70 12.88
CA ARG A 347 -47.38 -33.36 11.62
C ARG A 347 -46.87 -32.57 10.41
N MET A 348 -46.97 -31.24 10.44
CA MET A 348 -46.44 -30.37 9.37
C MET A 348 -44.92 -30.48 9.24
N LEU A 349 -44.16 -30.41 10.33
CA LEU A 349 -42.70 -30.55 10.31
C LEU A 349 -42.25 -31.93 9.80
N LYS A 350 -42.96 -32.99 10.20
CA LYS A 350 -42.72 -34.35 9.71
C LYS A 350 -43.01 -34.48 8.21
N ALA A 351 -44.07 -33.85 7.72
CA ALA A 351 -44.40 -33.85 6.29
C ALA A 351 -43.31 -33.16 5.45
N TYR A 352 -42.75 -32.04 5.93
CA TYR A 352 -41.62 -31.38 5.26
C TYR A 352 -40.37 -32.24 5.15
N SER A 353 -40.16 -33.13 6.12
CA SER A 353 -39.01 -34.05 6.14
C SER A 353 -39.20 -35.25 5.20
N SER A 354 -40.45 -35.64 4.94
CA SER A 354 -40.80 -36.82 4.13
C SER A 354 -41.00 -36.51 2.63
N HIS A 355 -41.32 -35.26 2.26
CA HIS A 355 -41.60 -34.88 0.87
C HIS A 355 -40.87 -33.58 0.47
N SER A 356 -39.78 -33.71 -0.29
CA SER A 356 -38.94 -32.58 -0.73
C SER A 356 -39.62 -31.61 -1.71
N SER A 357 -40.75 -32.00 -2.31
CA SER A 357 -41.44 -31.25 -3.37
C SER A 357 -42.33 -30.11 -2.87
N PHE A 358 -42.70 -30.11 -1.58
CA PHE A 358 -43.67 -29.17 -0.96
C PHE A 358 -43.03 -28.17 0.01
N SER A 359 -41.71 -28.19 0.13
CA SER A 359 -40.99 -27.52 1.21
C SER A 359 -40.09 -26.42 0.66
N ASP A 360 -40.51 -25.17 0.77
CA ASP A 360 -39.58 -24.05 0.76
C ASP A 360 -39.01 -23.82 2.16
N THR A 361 -37.78 -23.36 2.20
CA THR A 361 -37.02 -23.15 3.45
C THR A 361 -37.71 -22.22 4.43
N GLU A 362 -38.51 -21.30 3.90
CA GLU A 362 -39.17 -20.25 4.66
C GLU A 362 -40.36 -20.80 5.44
N SER A 363 -41.21 -21.63 4.80
CA SER A 363 -42.29 -22.32 5.49
C SER A 363 -41.78 -23.25 6.58
N GLN A 364 -40.71 -24.02 6.33
CA GLN A 364 -40.10 -24.87 7.36
C GLN A 364 -39.66 -24.05 8.60
N LYS A 365 -39.00 -22.90 8.38
CA LYS A 365 -38.55 -22.02 9.46
C LYS A 365 -39.71 -21.38 10.21
N SER A 366 -40.78 -21.00 9.49
CA SER A 366 -41.99 -20.41 10.07
C SER A 366 -42.73 -21.41 10.97
N THR A 367 -42.96 -22.64 10.49
CA THR A 367 -43.61 -23.69 11.28
C THR A 367 -42.76 -24.09 12.50
N ALA A 368 -41.44 -24.16 12.36
CA ALA A 368 -40.55 -24.43 13.49
C ALA A 368 -40.61 -23.32 14.57
N ALA A 369 -40.76 -22.05 14.17
CA ALA A 369 -40.93 -20.94 15.11
C ALA A 369 -42.28 -21.01 15.85
N LEU A 370 -43.37 -21.31 15.13
CA LEU A 370 -44.70 -21.51 15.75
C LEU A 370 -44.71 -22.69 16.71
N MET A 371 -44.01 -23.78 16.39
CA MET A 371 -43.84 -24.93 17.28
C MET A 371 -43.16 -24.52 18.58
N ASP A 372 -42.07 -23.76 18.49
CA ASP A 372 -41.34 -23.28 19.66
C ASP A 372 -42.19 -22.34 20.55
N GLU A 373 -42.95 -21.42 19.94
CA GLU A 373 -43.88 -20.54 20.65
C GLU A 373 -44.98 -21.33 21.37
N ASN A 374 -45.59 -22.29 20.68
CA ASN A 374 -46.65 -23.11 21.24
C ASN A 374 -46.13 -24.03 22.37
N ASN A 375 -44.92 -24.58 22.23
CA ASN A 375 -44.27 -25.34 23.29
C ASN A 375 -44.00 -24.48 24.53
N LEU A 376 -43.55 -23.22 24.37
CA LEU A 376 -43.40 -22.30 25.51
C LEU A 376 -44.74 -22.06 26.20
N LYS A 377 -45.77 -21.76 25.41
CA LYS A 377 -47.13 -21.53 25.93
C LYS A 377 -47.64 -22.73 26.71
N LEU A 378 -47.47 -23.94 26.18
CA LEU A 378 -47.87 -25.17 26.85
C LEU A 378 -47.14 -25.36 28.19
N ASN A 379 -45.81 -25.17 28.21
CA ASN A 379 -45.01 -25.27 29.44
C ASN A 379 -45.45 -24.25 30.50
N LEU A 380 -45.73 -22.99 30.11
CA LEU A 380 -46.21 -21.96 31.03
C LEU A 380 -47.61 -22.28 31.59
N LEU A 381 -48.52 -22.74 30.74
CA LEU A 381 -49.87 -23.15 31.14
C LEU A 381 -49.82 -24.33 32.12
N GLN A 382 -48.98 -25.32 31.85
CA GLN A 382 -48.78 -26.47 32.74
C GLN A 382 -48.14 -26.08 34.08
N ALA A 383 -47.14 -25.18 34.07
CA ALA A 383 -46.54 -24.66 35.30
C ALA A 383 -47.55 -23.89 36.17
N ASN A 384 -48.43 -23.10 35.53
CA ASN A 384 -49.53 -22.42 36.22
C ASN A 384 -50.60 -23.39 36.74
N ALA A 385 -50.98 -24.40 35.96
CA ALA A 385 -51.92 -25.42 36.40
C ALA A 385 -51.36 -26.18 37.62
N TYR A 386 -50.07 -26.50 37.62
CA TYR A 386 -49.39 -27.11 38.77
C TYR A 386 -49.40 -26.19 40.00
N LYS A 387 -49.06 -24.90 39.83
CA LYS A 387 -49.08 -23.89 40.89
C LYS A 387 -50.44 -23.84 41.58
N LEU A 388 -51.51 -23.66 40.81
CA LEU A 388 -52.88 -23.60 41.31
C LEU A 388 -53.35 -24.93 41.92
N SER A 389 -52.97 -26.06 41.31
CA SER A 389 -53.30 -27.39 41.84
C SER A 389 -52.61 -27.66 43.18
N SER A 390 -51.40 -27.13 43.39
CA SER A 390 -50.68 -27.24 44.66
C SER A 390 -51.36 -26.43 45.76
N VAL A 391 -51.78 -25.20 45.46
CA VAL A 391 -52.55 -24.36 46.39
C VAL A 391 -53.89 -25.02 46.73
N LEU A 392 -54.57 -25.62 45.75
CA LEU A 392 -55.81 -26.35 45.97
C LEU A 392 -55.61 -27.58 46.86
N ALA A 393 -54.54 -28.36 46.64
CA ALA A 393 -54.22 -29.52 47.45
C ALA A 393 -53.94 -29.14 48.92
N GLU A 394 -53.25 -28.02 49.16
CA GLU A 394 -53.03 -27.48 50.51
C GLU A 394 -54.36 -27.06 51.19
N LEU A 395 -55.26 -26.40 50.46
CA LEU A 395 -56.59 -26.02 50.97
C LEU A 395 -57.47 -27.23 51.31
N GLU A 396 -57.39 -28.29 50.50
CA GLU A 396 -58.18 -29.52 50.65
C GLU A 396 -57.49 -30.60 51.53
N GLN A 397 -56.30 -30.31 52.09
CA GLN A 397 -55.47 -31.26 52.86
C GLN A 397 -55.18 -32.57 52.10
N ARG A 398 -54.88 -32.45 50.81
CA ARG A 398 -54.50 -33.56 49.92
C ARG A 398 -52.99 -33.55 49.65
N PRO A 399 -52.41 -34.70 49.25
CA PRO A 399 -51.03 -34.73 48.78
C PRO A 399 -50.87 -33.80 47.56
N GLN A 400 -49.74 -33.09 47.50
CA GLN A 400 -49.43 -32.21 46.37
C GLN A 400 -49.35 -33.01 45.06
N PRO A 401 -49.78 -32.42 43.94
CA PRO A 401 -49.63 -33.07 42.63
C PRO A 401 -48.14 -33.26 42.30
N ASN A 402 -47.80 -34.28 41.52
CA ASN A 402 -46.47 -34.44 40.95
C ASN A 402 -46.46 -33.89 39.52
N HIS A 403 -45.54 -32.99 39.19
CA HIS A 403 -45.38 -32.47 37.83
C HIS A 403 -43.91 -32.18 37.51
N VAL A 404 -43.53 -32.35 36.25
CA VAL A 404 -42.15 -32.17 35.75
C VAL A 404 -41.60 -30.76 36.02
N CYS A 405 -42.48 -29.75 36.10
CA CYS A 405 -42.11 -28.36 36.37
C CYS A 405 -41.88 -28.03 37.86
N SER A 406 -42.16 -28.94 38.80
CA SER A 406 -42.10 -28.66 40.25
C SER A 406 -40.74 -28.12 40.69
N ASN A 407 -39.66 -28.66 40.11
CA ASN A 407 -38.28 -28.32 40.46
C ASN A 407 -37.77 -27.05 39.76
N SER A 408 -38.58 -26.46 38.90
CA SER A 408 -38.22 -25.30 38.08
C SER A 408 -39.00 -24.04 38.46
N ILE A 409 -39.89 -24.11 39.46
CA ILE A 409 -40.69 -22.98 39.93
C ILE A 409 -40.04 -22.39 41.18
N PHE A 410 -39.80 -21.08 41.16
CA PHE A 410 -39.21 -20.33 42.27
C PHE A 410 -40.24 -19.35 42.82
N LYS A 411 -40.27 -19.19 44.14
CA LYS A 411 -41.16 -18.23 44.81
C LYS A 411 -40.34 -17.18 45.53
N TRP A 412 -40.75 -15.92 45.44
CA TRP A 412 -40.20 -14.84 46.25
C TRP A 412 -41.32 -13.96 46.78
N LYS A 413 -41.01 -13.19 47.83
CA LYS A 413 -41.96 -12.24 48.42
C LYS A 413 -41.50 -10.82 48.14
N GLU A 414 -42.43 -10.00 47.67
CA GLU A 414 -42.25 -8.57 47.52
C GLU A 414 -43.34 -7.86 48.33
N ARG A 415 -42.91 -7.17 49.41
CA ARG A 415 -43.81 -6.60 50.42
C ARG A 415 -44.77 -7.67 51.01
N LEU A 416 -46.06 -7.57 50.72
CA LEU A 416 -47.12 -8.49 51.16
C LEU A 416 -47.52 -9.51 50.07
N GLN A 417 -46.90 -9.47 48.89
CA GLN A 417 -47.26 -10.33 47.76
C GLN A 417 -46.23 -11.44 47.57
N THR A 418 -46.72 -12.65 47.29
CA THR A 418 -45.87 -13.79 46.91
C THR A 418 -45.95 -13.96 45.40
N HIS A 419 -44.81 -13.89 44.73
CA HIS A 419 -44.70 -14.10 43.29
C HIS A 419 -44.10 -15.48 43.02
N SER A 420 -44.35 -16.00 41.82
CA SER A 420 -43.75 -17.25 41.35
C SER A 420 -43.19 -17.06 39.95
N SER A 421 -42.03 -17.62 39.67
CA SER A 421 -41.42 -17.69 38.34
C SER A 421 -41.13 -19.14 38.00
N VAL A 422 -40.97 -19.42 36.71
CA VAL A 422 -40.53 -20.72 36.22
C VAL A 422 -39.30 -20.54 35.32
N LYS A 423 -38.26 -21.35 35.54
CA LYS A 423 -37.10 -21.41 34.65
C LYS A 423 -37.31 -22.51 33.62
N ILE A 424 -37.47 -22.12 32.37
CA ILE A 424 -37.70 -23.04 31.24
C ILE A 424 -36.46 -23.05 30.36
N SER A 425 -35.97 -24.25 30.02
CA SER A 425 -34.90 -24.41 29.04
C SER A 425 -35.42 -24.01 27.65
N ARG A 426 -34.75 -23.07 26.99
CA ARG A 426 -35.13 -22.53 25.68
C ARG A 426 -33.96 -22.67 24.72
N PRO A 427 -34.17 -23.12 23.47
CA PRO A 427 -33.10 -23.09 22.48
C PRO A 427 -32.69 -21.63 22.22
N PHE A 428 -31.42 -21.31 22.47
CA PHE A 428 -30.86 -20.00 22.15
C PHE A 428 -30.74 -19.85 20.62
N LEU A 429 -30.82 -18.61 20.14
CA LEU A 429 -30.89 -18.24 18.72
C LEU A 429 -29.73 -18.79 17.85
N THR A 430 -28.65 -19.30 18.44
CA THR A 430 -27.48 -19.87 17.74
C THR A 430 -27.83 -21.09 16.89
N LYS A 431 -28.70 -22.01 17.35
CA LYS A 431 -29.19 -23.12 16.52
C LYS A 431 -30.00 -22.68 15.29
N ARG A 432 -30.52 -21.43 15.29
CA ARG A 432 -31.24 -20.84 14.16
C ARG A 432 -30.28 -20.31 13.08
N LEU A 433 -29.03 -19.99 13.46
CA LEU A 433 -27.97 -19.54 12.56
C LEU A 433 -27.13 -20.69 11.99
N GLU A 434 -26.91 -21.78 12.75
CA GLU A 434 -26.17 -22.97 12.27
C GLU A 434 -26.76 -23.54 10.96
N ASN A 435 -28.09 -23.51 10.82
CA ASN A 435 -28.80 -23.94 9.60
C ASN A 435 -28.71 -22.94 8.43
N VAL A 436 -28.23 -21.72 8.66
CA VAL A 436 -27.97 -20.71 7.61
C VAL A 436 -26.56 -20.91 7.05
N VAL A 437 -25.58 -21.18 7.91
CA VAL A 437 -24.17 -21.38 7.53
C VAL A 437 -23.97 -22.72 6.82
N SER A 438 -24.64 -23.79 7.25
CA SER A 438 -24.53 -25.11 6.59
C SER A 438 -25.21 -25.20 5.21
N ARG A 439 -25.87 -24.13 4.73
CA ARG A 439 -26.53 -24.09 3.40
C ARG A 439 -25.89 -23.17 2.37
N SER A 440 -24.84 -22.42 2.69
CA SER A 440 -24.04 -21.71 1.68
C SER A 440 -23.15 -22.66 0.85
N SER A 441 -22.93 -23.90 1.31
CA SER A 441 -22.08 -24.88 0.62
C SER A 441 -22.78 -25.78 -0.42
N SER A 442 -24.10 -25.66 -0.66
CA SER A 442 -24.75 -26.30 -1.81
C SER A 442 -25.00 -25.28 -2.91
N GLY A 443 -24.08 -25.24 -3.89
CA GLY A 443 -24.06 -24.28 -4.99
C GLY A 443 -25.38 -24.18 -5.77
N GLY A 444 -26.13 -23.12 -5.50
CA GLY A 444 -27.02 -22.52 -6.51
C GLY A 444 -26.16 -21.68 -7.46
N GLN A 445 -25.79 -22.23 -8.62
CA GLN A 445 -25.08 -21.50 -9.67
C GLN A 445 -25.86 -20.24 -10.07
N ARG A 446 -25.42 -19.07 -9.60
CA ARG A 446 -25.73 -17.79 -10.23
C ARG A 446 -25.02 -17.72 -11.58
N ILE A 447 -25.69 -17.20 -12.60
CA ILE A 447 -25.04 -16.84 -13.86
C ILE A 447 -23.94 -15.81 -13.51
N PRO A 448 -22.66 -16.04 -13.87
CA PRO A 448 -21.60 -15.07 -13.62
C PRO A 448 -21.94 -13.74 -14.29
N SER A 449 -21.65 -12.64 -13.61
CA SER A 449 -21.81 -11.27 -14.09
C SER A 449 -20.86 -10.96 -15.27
N SER A 450 -21.18 -11.49 -16.45
CA SER A 450 -20.50 -11.17 -17.72
C SER A 450 -21.48 -11.17 -18.89
N SER A 451 -22.66 -10.58 -18.73
CA SER A 451 -23.57 -10.29 -19.84
C SER A 451 -23.25 -8.92 -20.44
N SER A 452 -22.97 -8.88 -21.74
CA SER A 452 -22.84 -7.64 -22.52
C SER A 452 -24.20 -7.26 -23.13
N THR A 453 -24.47 -5.96 -23.26
CA THR A 453 -25.67 -5.43 -23.93
C THR A 453 -25.84 -6.07 -25.32
N GLY A 454 -26.98 -6.72 -25.58
CA GLY A 454 -27.29 -7.37 -26.87
C GLY A 454 -27.39 -8.91 -26.86
N ASP A 455 -27.09 -9.58 -25.75
CA ASP A 455 -27.26 -11.04 -25.62
C ASP A 455 -28.76 -11.44 -25.53
N ILE A 456 -29.21 -12.39 -26.35
CA ILE A 456 -30.61 -12.89 -26.35
C ILE A 456 -30.79 -14.02 -25.32
N VAL A 457 -31.72 -13.83 -24.38
CA VAL A 457 -32.03 -14.81 -23.31
C VAL A 457 -33.36 -15.50 -23.59
N THR A 458 -33.40 -16.83 -23.56
CA THR A 458 -34.65 -17.59 -23.70
C THR A 458 -35.38 -17.65 -22.36
N ILE A 459 -36.62 -17.15 -22.30
CA ILE A 459 -37.43 -17.16 -21.07
C ILE A 459 -38.12 -18.53 -20.92
N HIS A 460 -37.91 -19.21 -19.78
CA HIS A 460 -38.56 -20.49 -19.44
C HIS A 460 -39.74 -20.29 -18.48
N LYS A 461 -39.65 -19.33 -17.55
CA LYS A 461 -40.73 -19.01 -16.59
C LYS A 461 -40.68 -17.54 -16.18
N LYS A 462 -41.79 -16.83 -16.36
CA LYS A 462 -42.00 -15.50 -15.78
C LYS A 462 -42.59 -15.66 -14.37
N LYS A 463 -42.07 -14.91 -13.40
CA LYS A 463 -42.66 -14.74 -12.06
C LYS A 463 -43.02 -13.27 -11.91
N ASP A 464 -44.08 -12.98 -11.16
CA ASP A 464 -44.61 -11.61 -10.98
C ASP A 464 -43.70 -10.72 -10.10
N GLU A 465 -42.66 -11.30 -9.47
CA GLU A 465 -41.75 -10.63 -8.52
C GLU A 465 -40.45 -10.09 -9.14
N GLY A 466 -40.47 -9.67 -10.42
CA GLY A 466 -39.35 -8.95 -11.05
C GLY A 466 -38.09 -9.77 -11.37
N TRP A 467 -38.06 -11.08 -11.08
CA TRP A 467 -36.99 -12.01 -11.49
C TRP A 467 -37.54 -13.12 -12.38
N TRP A 468 -36.98 -13.27 -13.56
CA TRP A 468 -37.36 -14.30 -14.53
C TRP A 468 -36.36 -15.45 -14.53
N PHE A 469 -36.82 -16.63 -14.94
CA PHE A 469 -35.97 -17.79 -15.14
C PHE A 469 -35.84 -18.07 -16.64
N GLY A 470 -34.59 -18.20 -17.10
CA GLY A 470 -34.31 -18.43 -18.50
C GLY A 470 -32.93 -19.03 -18.74
N SER A 471 -32.52 -19.10 -20.01
CA SER A 471 -31.22 -19.63 -20.41
C SER A 471 -30.51 -18.71 -21.39
N LEU A 472 -29.21 -18.52 -21.16
CA LEU A 472 -28.29 -17.83 -22.07
C LEU A 472 -27.11 -18.77 -22.38
N LYS A 473 -26.83 -19.01 -23.66
CA LYS A 473 -25.70 -19.83 -24.14
C LYS A 473 -25.63 -21.21 -23.42
N GLY A 474 -26.78 -21.86 -23.26
CA GLY A 474 -26.91 -23.20 -22.65
C GLY A 474 -26.90 -23.25 -21.12
N LYS A 475 -26.65 -22.13 -20.42
CA LYS A 475 -26.69 -22.05 -18.95
C LYS A 475 -28.04 -21.51 -18.49
N LYS A 476 -28.68 -22.21 -17.54
CA LYS A 476 -29.98 -21.83 -16.95
C LYS A 476 -29.77 -21.06 -15.64
N GLY A 477 -30.59 -20.05 -15.39
CA GLY A 477 -30.52 -19.29 -14.15
C GLY A 477 -31.57 -18.18 -14.06
N HIS A 478 -31.57 -17.49 -12.92
CA HIS A 478 -32.44 -16.34 -12.67
C HIS A 478 -31.75 -15.03 -13.08
N PHE A 479 -32.51 -14.13 -13.69
CA PHE A 479 -32.08 -12.77 -14.03
C PHE A 479 -33.21 -11.76 -13.76
N PRO A 480 -32.89 -10.50 -13.46
CA PRO A 480 -33.92 -9.50 -13.18
C PRO A 480 -34.60 -9.06 -14.49
N ALA A 481 -35.93 -8.98 -14.46
CA ALA A 481 -36.75 -8.54 -15.59
C ALA A 481 -36.40 -7.10 -16.04
N ALA A 482 -35.93 -6.26 -15.12
CA ALA A 482 -35.58 -4.86 -15.39
C ALA A 482 -34.40 -4.68 -16.37
N TYR A 483 -33.63 -5.73 -16.66
CA TYR A 483 -32.47 -5.67 -17.56
C TYR A 483 -32.69 -6.38 -18.91
N VAL A 484 -33.94 -6.74 -19.23
CA VAL A 484 -34.29 -7.41 -20.50
C VAL A 484 -35.49 -6.73 -21.16
N GLU A 485 -35.50 -6.72 -22.49
CA GLU A 485 -36.62 -6.24 -23.30
C GLU A 485 -37.19 -7.43 -24.09
N GLU A 486 -38.52 -7.60 -24.07
CA GLU A 486 -39.18 -8.69 -24.79
C GLU A 486 -39.27 -8.38 -26.28
N LEU A 487 -38.73 -9.27 -27.12
CA LEU A 487 -38.86 -9.14 -28.57
C LEU A 487 -40.27 -9.57 -29.02
N PRO A 488 -40.92 -8.82 -29.94
CA PRO A 488 -42.26 -9.15 -30.42
C PRO A 488 -42.28 -10.49 -31.17
N SER A 489 -43.15 -11.42 -30.74
CA SER A 489 -43.37 -12.71 -31.40
C SER A 489 -43.99 -12.52 -32.79
N THR A 490 -43.21 -12.76 -33.84
CA THR A 490 -43.74 -12.88 -35.22
C THR A 490 -44.21 -14.32 -35.46
N ALA A 491 -45.46 -14.60 -35.08
CA ALA A 491 -46.21 -15.74 -35.61
C ALA A 491 -47.00 -15.25 -36.83
N GLY A 492 -46.62 -15.75 -38.02
CA GLY A 492 -47.01 -15.19 -39.31
C GLY A 492 -48.40 -15.55 -39.85
N ALA A 493 -48.79 -14.84 -40.91
CA ALA A 493 -49.63 -15.33 -42.01
C ALA A 493 -49.61 -14.35 -43.20
N THR A 494 -49.14 -14.84 -44.34
CA THR A 494 -49.54 -14.57 -45.74
C THR A 494 -50.86 -13.83 -45.98
N THR A 495 -50.90 -12.81 -46.87
CA THR A 495 -51.57 -12.81 -48.20
C THR A 495 -51.62 -11.43 -48.90
N SER A 496 -51.49 -11.44 -50.24
CA SER A 496 -52.04 -10.48 -51.25
C SER A 496 -51.42 -9.07 -51.31
N GLN A 497 -51.17 -8.41 -52.46
CA GLN A 497 -51.46 -8.65 -53.87
C GLN A 497 -50.62 -7.64 -54.70
N ALA A 498 -50.33 -8.05 -55.95
CA ALA A 498 -50.03 -7.29 -57.17
C ALA A 498 -49.50 -5.84 -57.10
#